data_AF-A0A8S4B083-F1
#
_entry.id   AF-A0A8S4B083-F1
#
_cell.length_a   1.000
_cell.length_b   1.000
_cell.length_c   1.000
_cell.angle_alpha   90.00
_cell.angle_beta   90.00
_cell.angle_gamma   90.00
#
_symmetry.space_group_name_H-M   'P 1'
#
loop_
_entity.id
_entity.type
_entity.pdbx_description
1 polymer ?
#
loop_
_entity_poly.entity_id
_entity_poly.type
_entity_poly.pdbx_seq_one_letter_code
_entity_poly.pdbx_strand_id
1 'polypeptide(L)'
;MINAITLLKIVFYEGRNFQGRHWECSNDCMDTFRHFNGCNSIRVSGGYWVTYEKPNYMGYQYILGPGEYPDYHHWMGFNNCIRSCQMFPPYRGSYRMRIYNRPEMMGHTMEFMDDCPNVYERFRYRDIFSCNIMEGFWIFYEHPNYRGRQYFLRPGEYRACGDWGCHNPMIVFYEDRNFQGRHHECSSDCPEMHSFFSRCNSIKVESGAWVAYEKPNYSGYQYMLHKGEYPDYQRWAGFNDCIRSCRSVPPYNGNYRMKIFERSDFAGQNLELMEDCPDLHERFHTRDISSVNVMEGYWMLHEHPNYRGRQYFLRPGEYRRHSEWGSTSPTFGSLRRVTDIN
;
A
#
# COMPACT_ATOMS: atom_id res chain seq x y z
N MET A 1 45.44 7.81 17.16
CA MET A 1 44.45 7.21 16.23
C MET A 1 43.08 7.58 16.75
N ILE A 2 42.42 8.54 16.09
CA ILE A 2 41.06 8.95 16.43
C ILE A 2 40.13 7.84 15.93
N ASN A 3 39.33 7.26 16.83
CA ASN A 3 38.25 6.35 16.48
C ASN A 3 37.28 7.10 15.55
N ALA A 4 37.34 6.84 14.25
CA ALA A 4 36.29 7.20 13.33
C ALA A 4 35.06 6.35 13.70
N ILE A 5 34.15 6.92 14.49
CA ILE A 5 32.78 6.42 14.57
C ILE A 5 32.25 6.53 13.15
N THR A 6 32.14 5.40 12.44
CA THR A 6 31.50 5.37 11.12
C THR A 6 30.05 5.80 11.33
N LEU A 7 29.74 7.05 10.98
CA LEU A 7 28.40 7.61 11.14
C LEU A 7 27.45 6.81 10.23
N LEU A 8 26.53 6.06 10.85
CA LEU A 8 25.44 5.36 10.17
C LEU A 8 24.53 6.42 9.57
N LYS A 9 24.61 6.60 8.25
CA LYS A 9 24.00 7.74 7.58
C LYS A 9 23.77 7.44 6.11
N ILE A 10 22.64 7.95 5.62
CA ILE A 10 22.24 7.99 4.22
C ILE A 10 21.98 9.46 3.84
N VAL A 11 22.39 9.84 2.63
CA VAL A 11 22.21 11.19 2.09
C VAL A 11 21.45 11.10 0.78
N PHE A 12 20.32 11.80 0.71
CA PHE A 12 19.46 11.86 -0.46
C PHE A 12 19.68 13.20 -1.17
N TYR A 13 19.92 13.17 -2.47
CA TYR A 13 20.16 14.36 -3.30
C TYR A 13 19.01 14.57 -4.29
N GLU A 14 18.57 15.82 -4.46
CA GLU A 14 17.58 16.19 -5.48
C GLU A 14 18.20 16.23 -6.90
N GLY A 15 19.52 16.31 -7.03
CA GLY A 15 20.23 16.16 -8.31
C GLY A 15 20.79 14.76 -8.53
N ARG A 16 21.13 14.43 -9.79
CA ARG A 16 21.94 13.24 -10.13
C ARG A 16 23.40 13.47 -9.74
N ASN A 17 24.18 12.39 -9.60
CA ASN A 17 25.61 12.47 -9.29
C ASN A 17 25.93 13.35 -8.07
N PHE A 18 25.10 13.24 -7.04
CA PHE A 18 25.29 13.88 -5.73
C PHE A 18 25.30 15.42 -5.76
N GLN A 19 24.52 16.00 -6.69
CA GLN A 19 24.40 17.44 -6.88
C GLN A 19 23.13 18.02 -6.26
N GLY A 20 23.11 19.35 -6.08
CA GLY A 20 21.93 20.10 -5.68
C GLY A 20 21.62 20.02 -4.19
N ARG A 21 20.36 20.33 -3.84
CA ARG A 21 19.86 20.23 -2.46
C ARG A 21 19.94 18.77 -2.01
N HIS A 22 20.32 18.57 -0.76
CA HIS A 22 20.38 17.25 -0.15
C HIS A 22 19.79 17.27 1.25
N TRP A 23 19.44 16.07 1.72
CA TRP A 23 19.02 15.83 3.08
C TRP A 23 19.76 14.62 3.64
N GLU A 24 20.19 14.75 4.88
CA GLU A 24 20.95 13.74 5.60
C GLU A 24 20.05 13.06 6.63
N CYS A 25 20.07 11.74 6.62
CA CYS A 25 19.27 10.94 7.53
C CYS A 25 20.16 9.94 8.27
N SER A 26 19.96 9.85 9.59
CA SER A 26 20.68 8.94 10.48
C SER A 26 19.75 8.06 11.32
N ASN A 27 18.44 8.11 11.05
CA ASN A 27 17.40 7.35 11.74
C ASN A 27 16.30 6.92 10.75
N ASP A 28 15.35 6.12 11.20
CA ASP A 28 14.15 5.84 10.43
C ASP A 28 13.35 7.12 10.13
N CYS A 29 12.74 7.19 8.95
CA CYS A 29 11.91 8.31 8.51
C CYS A 29 10.66 7.80 7.81
N MET A 30 9.49 8.09 8.39
CA MET A 30 8.18 7.65 7.87
C MET A 30 7.68 8.50 6.70
N ASP A 31 8.13 9.74 6.55
CA ASP A 31 7.73 10.60 5.42
C ASP A 31 8.83 11.61 5.09
N THR A 32 9.45 11.43 3.91
CA THR A 32 10.53 12.33 3.45
C THR A 32 10.03 13.60 2.79
N PHE A 33 8.71 13.77 2.57
CA PHE A 33 8.15 14.87 1.79
C PHE A 33 8.51 16.26 2.35
N ARG A 34 8.70 16.37 3.67
CA ARG A 34 9.13 17.62 4.31
C ARG A 34 10.60 17.98 4.02
N HIS A 35 11.38 17.04 3.51
CA HIS A 35 12.83 17.16 3.34
C HIS A 35 13.22 17.43 1.88
N PHE A 36 12.62 16.72 0.92
CA PHE A 36 12.88 16.85 -0.52
C PHE A 36 11.68 16.43 -1.37
N ASN A 37 11.61 16.92 -2.62
CA ASN A 37 10.50 16.60 -3.54
C ASN A 37 10.71 15.32 -4.36
N GLY A 38 11.97 15.00 -4.68
CA GLY A 38 12.39 13.79 -5.39
C GLY A 38 13.84 13.44 -5.11
N CYS A 39 14.21 12.16 -5.23
CA CYS A 39 15.56 11.68 -4.92
C CYS A 39 16.24 11.14 -6.18
N ASN A 40 17.22 11.88 -6.69
CA ASN A 40 17.89 11.57 -7.95
C ASN A 40 19.30 10.97 -7.78
N SER A 41 19.87 10.98 -6.57
CA SER A 41 21.06 10.20 -6.22
C SER A 41 21.19 10.00 -4.71
N ILE A 42 21.93 8.98 -4.28
CA ILE A 42 22.05 8.57 -2.87
C ILE A 42 23.49 8.25 -2.51
N ARG A 43 23.95 8.69 -1.33
CA ARG A 43 25.17 8.17 -0.70
C ARG A 43 24.85 7.51 0.63
N VAL A 44 25.33 6.29 0.83
CA VAL A 44 25.27 5.61 2.12
C VAL A 44 26.67 5.59 2.71
N SER A 45 26.93 6.41 3.72
CA SER A 45 28.23 6.47 4.39
C SER A 45 28.42 5.37 5.43
N GLY A 46 27.32 4.79 5.93
CA GLY A 46 27.38 3.71 6.89
C GLY A 46 26.02 3.08 7.18
N GLY A 47 26.05 1.80 7.56
CA GLY A 47 24.86 1.00 7.81
C GLY A 47 24.22 0.46 6.55
N TYR A 48 23.08 -0.22 6.75
CA TYR A 48 22.23 -0.70 5.67
C TYR A 48 20.84 -0.12 5.83
N TRP A 49 20.20 0.15 4.71
CA TRP A 49 18.95 0.89 4.65
C TRP A 49 17.96 0.18 3.74
N VAL A 50 16.69 0.20 4.11
CA VAL A 50 15.58 -0.06 3.21
C VAL A 50 14.93 1.28 2.93
N THR A 51 14.86 1.67 1.66
CA THR A 51 14.13 2.86 1.22
C THR A 51 12.87 2.44 0.50
N TYR A 52 11.82 3.25 0.60
CA TYR A 52 10.49 2.89 0.12
C TYR A 52 9.94 3.99 -0.79
N GLU A 53 9.23 3.59 -1.85
CA GLU A 53 8.61 4.49 -2.81
C GLU A 53 7.51 5.38 -2.20
N LYS A 54 6.80 4.89 -1.17
CA LYS A 54 5.67 5.59 -0.53
C LYS A 54 5.98 5.90 0.96
N PRO A 55 5.25 6.86 1.58
CA PRO A 55 5.35 7.11 3.01
C PRO A 55 4.95 5.89 3.85
N ASN A 56 5.32 5.90 5.12
CA ASN A 56 5.00 4.88 6.12
C ASN A 56 5.48 3.47 5.74
N TYR A 57 6.66 3.37 5.12
CA TYR A 57 7.33 2.11 4.75
C TYR A 57 6.53 1.25 3.76
N MET A 58 5.92 1.91 2.78
CA MET A 58 5.03 1.29 1.79
C MET A 58 5.56 1.41 0.36
N GLY A 59 5.04 0.60 -0.55
CA GLY A 59 5.42 0.61 -1.98
C GLY A 59 6.66 -0.23 -2.25
N TYR A 60 7.34 0.04 -3.38
CA TYR A 60 8.55 -0.69 -3.73
C TYR A 60 9.68 -0.41 -2.75
N GLN A 61 10.41 -1.46 -2.40
CA GLN A 61 11.51 -1.45 -1.47
C GLN A 61 12.84 -1.47 -2.23
N TYR A 62 13.81 -0.69 -1.78
CA TYR A 62 15.17 -0.67 -2.34
C TYR A 62 16.17 -0.81 -1.20
N ILE A 63 16.93 -1.90 -1.21
CA ILE A 63 17.91 -2.21 -0.17
C ILE A 63 19.25 -1.62 -0.57
N LEU A 64 19.80 -0.78 0.32
CA LEU A 64 21.01 -0.01 0.09
C LEU A 64 22.06 -0.36 1.15
N GLY A 65 23.22 -0.82 0.69
CA GLY A 65 24.43 -0.91 1.51
C GLY A 65 25.31 0.33 1.38
N PRO A 66 26.42 0.40 2.14
CA PRO A 66 27.41 1.46 2.00
C PRO A 66 27.89 1.60 0.56
N GLY A 67 27.87 2.83 0.03
CA GLY A 67 28.20 3.07 -1.36
C GLY A 67 27.60 4.35 -1.94
N GLU A 68 27.89 4.54 -3.23
CA GLU A 68 27.44 5.67 -4.03
C GLU A 68 26.47 5.19 -5.11
N TYR A 69 25.29 5.79 -5.16
CA TYR A 69 24.25 5.47 -6.13
C TYR A 69 23.91 6.73 -6.95
N PRO A 70 24.54 6.93 -8.12
CA PRO A 70 24.50 8.21 -8.85
C PRO A 70 23.16 8.52 -9.52
N ASP A 71 22.31 7.52 -9.72
CA ASP A 71 20.93 7.64 -10.21
C ASP A 71 20.08 6.44 -9.81
N TYR A 72 18.77 6.52 -10.09
CA TYR A 72 17.81 5.52 -9.60
C TYR A 72 17.98 4.12 -10.17
N HIS A 73 18.62 3.95 -11.32
CA HIS A 73 18.90 2.62 -11.86
C HIS A 73 19.95 1.89 -11.01
N HIS A 74 20.84 2.63 -10.33
CA HIS A 74 21.89 2.03 -9.52
C HIS A 74 21.38 1.41 -8.22
N TRP A 75 20.21 1.83 -7.73
CA TRP A 75 19.50 1.15 -6.64
C TRP A 75 18.35 0.25 -7.11
N MET A 76 18.30 -0.06 -8.42
CA MET A 76 17.22 -0.83 -9.05
C MET A 76 15.84 -0.17 -8.88
N GLY A 77 15.81 1.17 -8.82
CA GLY A 77 14.59 1.97 -8.80
C GLY A 77 13.86 1.94 -10.14
N PHE A 78 12.53 1.93 -10.11
CA PHE A 78 11.69 2.16 -11.29
C PHE A 78 11.50 3.66 -11.58
N ASN A 79 11.69 4.50 -10.56
CA ASN A 79 11.62 5.95 -10.60
C ASN A 79 12.47 6.56 -9.48
N ASN A 80 12.44 7.88 -9.35
CA ASN A 80 13.19 8.66 -8.37
C ASN A 80 12.38 8.97 -7.09
N CYS A 81 11.25 8.29 -6.86
CA CYS A 81 10.43 8.47 -5.67
C CYS A 81 11.00 7.66 -4.51
N ILE A 82 11.43 8.37 -3.46
CA ILE A 82 11.73 7.79 -2.15
C ILE A 82 10.97 8.62 -1.12
N ARG A 83 10.08 7.98 -0.37
CA ARG A 83 9.14 8.64 0.53
C ARG A 83 9.20 8.15 1.97
N SER A 84 9.91 7.07 2.25
CA SER A 84 10.29 6.69 3.62
C SER A 84 11.54 5.82 3.61
N CYS A 85 12.22 5.69 4.75
CA CYS A 85 13.41 4.84 4.88
C CYS A 85 13.56 4.29 6.30
N GLN A 86 14.13 3.09 6.40
CA GLN A 86 14.49 2.47 7.67
C GLN A 86 15.93 1.97 7.64
N MET A 87 16.63 2.18 8.74
CA MET A 87 17.93 1.58 8.96
C MET A 87 17.74 0.16 9.50
N PHE A 88 18.66 -0.74 9.17
CA PHE A 88 18.76 -2.04 9.84
C PHE A 88 20.20 -2.35 10.25
N PRO A 89 20.40 -2.97 11.42
CA PRO A 89 21.72 -3.22 11.95
C PRO A 89 22.45 -4.29 11.14
N PRO A 90 23.80 -4.26 11.08
CA PRO A 90 24.56 -5.36 10.52
C PRO A 90 24.32 -6.62 11.36
N TYR A 91 24.04 -7.73 10.69
CA TYR A 91 23.85 -9.03 11.33
C TYR A 91 25.11 -9.89 11.19
N ARG A 92 25.58 -10.47 12.30
CA ARG A 92 26.83 -11.27 12.37
C ARG A 92 26.62 -12.74 12.74
N GLY A 93 25.37 -13.20 12.87
CA GLY A 93 25.05 -14.60 13.12
C GLY A 93 24.98 -15.43 11.83
N SER A 94 24.47 -16.65 11.96
CA SER A 94 24.10 -17.51 10.82
C SER A 94 22.81 -17.01 10.15
N TYR A 95 22.70 -17.22 8.84
CA TYR A 95 21.47 -16.92 8.12
C TYR A 95 20.67 -18.20 8.00
N ARG A 96 19.38 -18.14 8.33
CA ARG A 96 18.49 -19.29 8.19
C ARG A 96 17.06 -18.82 7.93
N MET A 97 16.49 -19.30 6.85
CA MET A 97 15.07 -19.12 6.55
C MET A 97 14.43 -20.41 6.07
N ARG A 98 13.10 -20.44 6.10
CA ARG A 98 12.30 -21.54 5.57
C ARG A 98 11.18 -20.96 4.71
N ILE A 99 11.04 -21.45 3.47
CA ILE A 99 9.98 -21.04 2.54
C ILE A 99 8.96 -22.16 2.36
N TYR A 100 7.72 -21.80 2.03
CA TYR A 100 6.60 -22.72 1.88
C TYR A 100 5.85 -22.46 0.57
N ASN A 101 5.32 -23.53 -0.04
CA ASN A 101 4.56 -23.46 -1.29
C ASN A 101 3.04 -23.27 -1.07
N ARG A 102 2.59 -23.07 0.17
CA ARG A 102 1.23 -22.69 0.50
C ARG A 102 1.23 -21.62 1.59
N PRO A 103 0.15 -20.81 1.72
CA PRO A 103 -0.01 -19.87 2.83
C PRO A 103 -0.02 -20.56 4.20
N GLU A 104 0.02 -19.76 5.27
CA GLU A 104 -0.07 -20.21 6.67
C GLU A 104 1.01 -21.22 7.07
N MET A 105 2.18 -21.15 6.42
CA MET A 105 3.31 -22.06 6.67
C MET A 105 2.96 -23.53 6.43
N MET A 106 2.09 -23.79 5.45
CA MET A 106 1.63 -25.13 5.09
C MET A 106 2.32 -25.67 3.84
N GLY A 107 2.16 -26.96 3.60
CA GLY A 107 2.60 -27.62 2.36
C GLY A 107 4.09 -27.99 2.34
N HIS A 108 4.65 -28.06 1.13
CA HIS A 108 6.06 -28.37 0.91
C HIS A 108 6.93 -27.19 1.30
N THR A 109 8.06 -27.49 1.94
CA THR A 109 8.96 -26.50 2.53
C THR A 109 10.41 -26.76 2.15
N MET A 110 11.23 -25.71 2.15
CA MET A 110 12.67 -25.79 1.99
C MET A 110 13.38 -24.75 2.85
N GLU A 111 14.50 -25.14 3.45
CA GLU A 111 15.36 -24.23 4.21
C GLU A 111 16.50 -23.70 3.37
N PHE A 112 16.88 -22.45 3.62
CA PHE A 112 18.01 -21.77 3.00
C PHE A 112 18.91 -21.20 4.08
N MET A 113 20.22 -21.34 3.87
CA MET A 113 21.28 -20.83 4.75
C MET A 113 22.32 -20.01 3.97
N ASP A 114 22.15 -19.91 2.65
CA ASP A 114 23.03 -19.28 1.70
C ASP A 114 22.20 -18.54 0.63
N ASP A 115 22.87 -17.73 -0.17
CA ASP A 115 22.23 -17.05 -1.28
C ASP A 115 21.76 -18.06 -2.35
N CYS A 116 20.59 -17.79 -2.93
CA CYS A 116 20.03 -18.61 -4.00
C CYS A 116 19.67 -17.74 -5.21
N PRO A 117 20.50 -17.73 -6.28
CA PRO A 117 20.20 -16.95 -7.49
C PRO A 117 18.90 -17.39 -8.19
N ASN A 118 18.51 -18.66 -8.06
CA ASN A 118 17.30 -19.19 -8.68
C ASN A 118 16.61 -20.20 -7.76
N VAL A 119 15.57 -19.74 -7.05
CA VAL A 119 14.83 -20.58 -6.09
C VAL A 119 14.16 -21.78 -6.78
N TYR A 120 13.70 -21.64 -8.03
CA TYR A 120 13.01 -22.72 -8.74
C TYR A 120 13.91 -23.95 -8.97
N GLU A 121 15.21 -23.75 -9.19
CA GLU A 121 16.16 -24.85 -9.39
C GLU A 121 16.29 -25.76 -8.17
N ARG A 122 16.19 -25.18 -6.97
CA ARG A 122 16.26 -25.91 -5.69
C ARG A 122 14.87 -26.34 -5.24
N PHE A 123 13.92 -25.40 -5.13
CA PHE A 123 12.61 -25.61 -4.52
C PHE A 123 11.59 -26.30 -5.43
N ARG A 124 11.75 -26.22 -6.76
CA ARG A 124 10.85 -26.80 -7.79
C ARG A 124 9.40 -26.30 -7.80
N TYR A 125 9.06 -25.31 -6.99
CA TYR A 125 7.81 -24.55 -7.07
C TYR A 125 8.09 -23.15 -7.62
N ARG A 126 7.16 -22.64 -8.43
CA ARG A 126 7.29 -21.31 -9.05
C ARG A 126 7.09 -20.18 -8.04
N ASP A 127 6.22 -20.40 -7.06
CA ASP A 127 5.77 -19.36 -6.13
C ASP A 127 6.12 -19.71 -4.69
N ILE A 128 6.46 -18.68 -3.91
CA ILE A 128 6.63 -18.73 -2.46
C ILE A 128 5.41 -18.06 -1.84
N PHE A 129 4.65 -18.79 -1.03
CA PHE A 129 3.39 -18.29 -0.48
C PHE A 129 3.48 -17.83 0.97
N SER A 130 4.37 -18.44 1.76
CA SER A 130 4.67 -18.02 3.13
C SER A 130 6.13 -18.37 3.48
N CYS A 131 6.71 -17.74 4.49
CA CYS A 131 8.06 -18.04 4.97
C CYS A 131 8.23 -17.77 6.46
N ASN A 132 9.25 -18.39 7.05
CA ASN A 132 9.72 -18.07 8.39
C ASN A 132 11.19 -17.67 8.30
N ILE A 133 11.48 -16.42 8.65
CA ILE A 133 12.85 -15.94 8.79
C ILE A 133 13.30 -16.24 10.22
N MET A 134 14.06 -17.33 10.38
CA MET A 134 14.53 -17.77 11.69
C MET A 134 15.75 -16.95 12.13
N GLU A 135 16.67 -16.65 11.22
CA GLU A 135 17.91 -15.96 11.52
C GLU A 135 18.35 -15.04 10.37
N GLY A 136 18.88 -13.86 10.74
CA GLY A 136 19.37 -12.84 9.81
C GLY A 136 18.28 -12.00 9.15
N PHE A 137 18.68 -11.24 8.15
CA PHE A 137 17.79 -10.49 7.26
C PHE A 137 17.89 -11.09 5.87
N TRP A 138 16.76 -11.20 5.17
CA TRP A 138 16.71 -11.80 3.84
C TRP A 138 16.11 -10.83 2.83
N ILE A 139 16.49 -10.98 1.57
CA ILE A 139 15.94 -10.22 0.46
C ILE A 139 15.38 -11.20 -0.55
N PHE A 140 14.08 -11.12 -0.82
CA PHE A 140 13.50 -11.80 -1.98
C PHE A 140 13.57 -10.90 -3.20
N TYR A 141 13.88 -11.52 -4.33
CA TYR A 141 13.88 -10.88 -5.64
C TYR A 141 12.79 -11.53 -6.49
N GLU A 142 12.02 -10.71 -7.20
CA GLU A 142 10.93 -11.15 -8.07
C GLU A 142 11.42 -12.01 -9.24
N HIS A 143 12.65 -11.79 -9.71
CA HIS A 143 13.25 -12.52 -10.81
C HIS A 143 14.58 -13.19 -10.42
N PRO A 144 14.95 -14.31 -11.08
CA PRO A 144 16.23 -14.95 -10.87
C PRO A 144 17.42 -14.02 -11.11
N ASN A 145 18.55 -14.37 -10.48
CA ASN A 145 19.81 -13.63 -10.50
C ASN A 145 19.69 -12.23 -9.91
N TYR A 146 18.94 -12.11 -8.81
CA TYR A 146 18.81 -10.89 -8.00
C TYR A 146 18.25 -9.70 -8.79
N ARG A 147 17.14 -9.92 -9.52
CA ARG A 147 16.50 -8.92 -10.39
C ARG A 147 15.03 -8.68 -10.02
N GLY A 148 14.47 -7.60 -10.57
CA GLY A 148 13.07 -7.23 -10.35
C GLY A 148 12.86 -6.55 -8.99
N ARG A 149 11.61 -6.58 -8.50
CA ARG A 149 11.27 -6.01 -7.19
C ARG A 149 12.02 -6.71 -6.06
N GLN A 150 12.37 -5.94 -5.05
CA GLN A 150 13.04 -6.42 -3.83
C GLN A 150 12.05 -6.41 -2.67
N TYR A 151 12.15 -7.41 -1.80
CA TYR A 151 11.36 -7.50 -0.57
C TYR A 151 12.31 -7.81 0.60
N PHE A 152 12.39 -6.90 1.56
CA PHE A 152 13.22 -7.06 2.75
C PHE A 152 12.43 -7.78 3.85
N LEU A 153 12.99 -8.88 4.36
CA LEU A 153 12.38 -9.68 5.41
C LEU A 153 13.25 -9.65 6.68
N ARG A 154 12.60 -9.31 7.78
CA ARG A 154 13.15 -9.32 9.15
C ARG A 154 12.86 -10.68 9.80
N PRO A 155 13.56 -11.06 10.88
CA PRO A 155 13.20 -12.24 11.65
C PRO A 155 11.72 -12.25 12.04
N GLY A 156 11.02 -13.36 11.75
CA GLY A 156 9.59 -13.47 11.97
C GLY A 156 8.88 -14.44 11.02
N GLU A 157 7.62 -14.70 11.35
CA GLU A 157 6.71 -15.48 10.51
C GLU A 157 5.97 -14.57 9.54
N TYR A 158 5.95 -14.98 8.27
CA TYR A 158 5.19 -14.34 7.20
C TYR A 158 4.26 -15.40 6.62
N ARG A 159 2.97 -15.30 6.94
CA ARG A 159 1.93 -16.30 6.64
C ARG A 159 1.37 -16.17 5.23
N ALA A 160 1.55 -15.01 4.60
CA ALA A 160 1.18 -14.77 3.21
C ALA A 160 2.21 -13.87 2.52
N CYS A 161 2.22 -13.87 1.19
CA CYS A 161 3.13 -13.01 0.42
C CYS A 161 2.93 -11.50 0.67
N GLY A 162 1.73 -11.11 1.06
CA GLY A 162 1.46 -9.73 1.46
C GLY A 162 2.25 -9.29 2.70
N ASP A 163 2.58 -10.20 3.60
CA ASP A 163 3.27 -9.86 4.86
C ASP A 163 4.67 -9.28 4.62
N TRP A 164 5.35 -9.63 3.52
CA TRP A 164 6.65 -9.05 3.14
C TRP A 164 6.55 -7.93 2.10
N GLY A 165 5.34 -7.40 1.87
CA GLY A 165 5.13 -6.30 0.93
C GLY A 165 4.99 -6.74 -0.53
N CYS A 166 4.90 -8.05 -0.82
CA CYS A 166 4.56 -8.55 -2.15
C CYS A 166 3.09 -8.35 -2.44
N HIS A 167 2.76 -7.09 -2.74
CA HIS A 167 1.46 -6.67 -3.20
C HIS A 167 1.58 -6.41 -4.70
N ASN A 168 1.11 -7.36 -5.49
CA ASN A 168 0.79 -7.12 -6.89
C ASN A 168 -0.73 -7.02 -6.99
N PRO A 169 -1.35 -5.89 -6.61
CA PRO A 169 -2.80 -5.75 -6.75
C PRO A 169 -3.10 -5.83 -8.25
N MET A 170 -4.18 -6.50 -8.61
CA MET A 170 -4.58 -6.68 -10.01
C MET A 170 -6.10 -6.65 -10.10
N ILE A 171 -6.58 -5.78 -10.99
CA ILE A 171 -7.99 -5.63 -11.31
C ILE A 171 -8.13 -5.54 -12.83
N VAL A 172 -9.17 -6.16 -13.36
CA VAL A 172 -9.48 -6.16 -14.80
C VAL A 172 -10.90 -5.62 -14.98
N PHE A 173 -11.02 -4.57 -15.79
CA PHE A 173 -12.30 -3.95 -16.15
C PHE A 173 -12.71 -4.42 -17.55
N TYR A 174 -13.99 -4.73 -17.74
CA TYR A 174 -14.55 -5.23 -19.00
C TYR A 174 -15.71 -4.33 -19.48
N GLU A 175 -15.74 -4.02 -20.78
CA GLU A 175 -16.78 -3.18 -21.38
C GLU A 175 -18.17 -3.82 -21.33
N ASP A 176 -18.25 -5.15 -21.40
CA ASP A 176 -19.50 -5.89 -21.39
C ASP A 176 -19.67 -6.73 -20.12
N ARG A 177 -20.88 -7.27 -19.92
CA ARG A 177 -21.20 -8.15 -18.78
C ARG A 177 -20.50 -9.49 -18.91
N ASN A 178 -20.37 -10.21 -17.80
CA ASN A 178 -19.81 -11.57 -17.75
C ASN A 178 -18.39 -11.67 -18.35
N PHE A 179 -17.56 -10.65 -18.13
CA PHE A 179 -16.15 -10.60 -18.48
C PHE A 179 -15.89 -10.71 -19.99
N GLN A 180 -16.75 -10.05 -20.79
CA GLN A 180 -16.69 -10.04 -22.25
C GLN A 180 -16.29 -8.65 -22.78
N GLY A 181 -16.02 -8.61 -24.09
CA GLY A 181 -15.70 -7.36 -24.78
C GLY A 181 -14.25 -6.91 -24.57
N ARG A 182 -13.99 -5.62 -24.82
CA ARG A 182 -12.68 -5.01 -24.55
C ARG A 182 -12.46 -4.98 -23.05
N HIS A 183 -11.21 -5.21 -22.64
CA HIS A 183 -10.82 -5.14 -21.24
C HIS A 183 -9.58 -4.28 -21.04
N HIS A 184 -9.37 -3.85 -19.80
CA HIS A 184 -8.18 -3.14 -19.37
C HIS A 184 -7.75 -3.65 -18.00
N GLU A 185 -6.47 -3.99 -17.88
CA GLU A 185 -5.86 -4.47 -16.64
C GLU A 185 -5.16 -3.31 -15.93
N CYS A 186 -5.35 -3.20 -14.61
CA CYS A 186 -4.64 -2.27 -13.77
C CYS A 186 -3.91 -3.03 -12.65
N SER A 187 -2.63 -2.71 -12.48
CA SER A 187 -1.81 -3.19 -11.37
C SER A 187 -1.33 -2.07 -10.43
N SER A 188 -1.82 -0.85 -10.67
CA SER A 188 -1.54 0.35 -9.88
C SER A 188 -2.74 1.30 -9.96
N ASP A 189 -2.69 2.39 -9.18
CA ASP A 189 -3.65 3.48 -9.29
C ASP A 189 -3.69 4.02 -10.73
N CYS A 190 -4.89 4.35 -11.21
CA CYS A 190 -5.12 4.85 -12.55
C CYS A 190 -6.10 6.04 -12.48
N PRO A 191 -5.64 7.28 -12.72
CA PRO A 191 -6.48 8.49 -12.58
C PRO A 191 -7.42 8.74 -13.76
N GLU A 192 -7.21 8.10 -14.91
CA GLU A 192 -8.04 8.27 -16.10
C GLU A 192 -8.01 7.00 -16.95
N MET A 193 -9.19 6.48 -17.27
CA MET A 193 -9.37 5.23 -18.02
C MET A 193 -10.14 5.39 -19.32
N HIS A 194 -10.64 6.58 -19.64
CA HIS A 194 -11.49 6.83 -20.81
C HIS A 194 -10.82 6.42 -22.14
N SER A 195 -9.49 6.49 -22.23
CA SER A 195 -8.75 6.04 -23.43
C SER A 195 -8.76 4.52 -23.62
N PHE A 196 -8.96 3.74 -22.55
CA PHE A 196 -8.91 2.28 -22.61
C PHE A 196 -10.28 1.68 -22.93
N PHE A 197 -11.35 2.23 -22.34
CA PHE A 197 -12.71 1.77 -22.54
C PHE A 197 -13.75 2.88 -22.37
N SER A 198 -14.91 2.70 -23.03
CA SER A 198 -16.01 3.65 -23.06
C SER A 198 -16.99 3.50 -21.89
N ARG A 199 -17.10 2.28 -21.36
CA ARG A 199 -18.00 1.84 -20.27
C ARG A 199 -17.42 0.63 -19.53
N CYS A 200 -17.94 0.30 -18.36
CA CYS A 200 -17.50 -0.84 -17.56
C CYS A 200 -18.71 -1.60 -17.01
N ASN A 201 -18.94 -2.80 -17.54
CA ASN A 201 -20.10 -3.63 -17.18
C ASN A 201 -19.74 -4.88 -16.39
N SER A 202 -18.47 -5.29 -16.31
CA SER A 202 -18.04 -6.32 -15.37
C SER A 202 -16.59 -6.12 -14.93
N ILE A 203 -16.24 -6.64 -13.76
CA ILE A 203 -14.92 -6.46 -13.12
C ILE A 203 -14.44 -7.77 -12.52
N LYS A 204 -13.15 -8.09 -12.70
CA LYS A 204 -12.45 -9.12 -11.92
C LYS A 204 -11.39 -8.48 -11.05
N VAL A 205 -11.45 -8.71 -9.75
CA VAL A 205 -10.36 -8.36 -8.83
C VAL A 205 -9.59 -9.64 -8.54
N GLU A 206 -8.45 -9.79 -9.24
CA GLU A 206 -7.58 -10.96 -9.11
C GLU A 206 -6.82 -10.94 -7.77
N SER A 207 -6.41 -9.74 -7.32
CA SER A 207 -5.67 -9.55 -6.08
C SER A 207 -5.77 -8.13 -5.52
N GLY A 208 -5.63 -8.04 -4.20
CA GLY A 208 -5.75 -6.80 -3.43
C GLY A 208 -7.20 -6.33 -3.29
N ALA A 209 -7.34 -5.15 -2.71
CA ALA A 209 -8.60 -4.44 -2.64
C ALA A 209 -8.47 -3.11 -3.41
N TRP A 210 -9.56 -2.65 -3.99
CA TRP A 210 -9.58 -1.51 -4.91
C TRP A 210 -10.75 -0.59 -4.61
N VAL A 211 -10.57 0.70 -4.88
CA VAL A 211 -11.68 1.65 -4.98
C VAL A 211 -11.79 2.09 -6.43
N ALA A 212 -12.92 1.79 -7.06
CA ALA A 212 -13.24 2.28 -8.38
C ALA A 212 -14.10 3.55 -8.29
N TYR A 213 -13.91 4.48 -9.22
CA TYR A 213 -14.55 5.78 -9.22
C TYR A 213 -15.28 6.03 -10.54
N GLU A 214 -16.47 6.61 -10.44
CA GLU A 214 -17.30 6.97 -11.58
C GLU A 214 -16.62 7.97 -12.54
N LYS A 215 -15.88 8.93 -11.99
CA LYS A 215 -15.26 10.02 -12.76
C LYS A 215 -13.73 9.97 -12.71
N PRO A 216 -13.05 10.66 -13.64
CA PRO A 216 -11.60 10.78 -13.61
C PRO A 216 -11.10 11.43 -12.31
N ASN A 217 -9.82 11.28 -12.05
CA ASN A 217 -9.10 11.86 -10.90
C ASN A 217 -9.73 11.51 -9.55
N TYR A 218 -10.26 10.29 -9.42
CA TYR A 218 -10.75 9.72 -8.16
C TYR A 218 -11.95 10.49 -7.59
N SER A 219 -12.90 10.84 -8.47
CA SER A 219 -14.07 11.64 -8.13
C SER A 219 -15.39 10.95 -8.54
N GLY A 220 -16.53 11.53 -8.13
CA GLY A 220 -17.85 10.93 -8.37
C GLY A 220 -18.16 9.80 -7.39
N TYR A 221 -19.06 8.89 -7.78
CA TYR A 221 -19.38 7.72 -6.96
C TYR A 221 -18.16 6.82 -6.77
N GLN A 222 -18.03 6.27 -5.56
CA GLN A 222 -16.91 5.41 -5.14
C GLN A 222 -17.44 4.02 -4.82
N TYR A 223 -16.72 2.99 -5.27
CA TYR A 223 -17.10 1.59 -5.11
C TYR A 223 -15.94 0.81 -4.52
N MET A 224 -16.11 0.28 -3.31
CA MET A 224 -15.15 -0.62 -2.69
C MET A 224 -15.27 -2.01 -3.34
N LEU A 225 -14.15 -2.52 -3.84
CA LEU A 225 -14.04 -3.80 -4.54
C LEU A 225 -13.00 -4.66 -3.84
N HIS A 226 -13.41 -5.84 -3.39
CA HIS A 226 -12.52 -6.85 -2.81
C HIS A 226 -12.20 -7.90 -3.87
N LYS A 227 -11.23 -8.78 -3.59
CA LYS A 227 -10.94 -9.93 -4.44
C LYS A 227 -12.22 -10.70 -4.77
N GLY A 228 -12.45 -10.96 -6.06
CA GLY A 228 -13.65 -11.62 -6.52
C GLY A 228 -14.07 -11.24 -7.94
N GLU A 229 -15.16 -11.86 -8.37
CA GLU A 229 -15.74 -11.69 -9.69
C GLU A 229 -17.05 -10.92 -9.61
N TYR A 230 -17.16 -9.87 -10.41
CA TYR A 230 -18.34 -9.01 -10.49
C TYR A 230 -18.90 -9.02 -11.91
N PRO A 231 -19.82 -9.94 -12.25
CA PRO A 231 -20.29 -10.16 -13.61
C PRO A 231 -21.16 -9.03 -14.19
N ASP A 232 -21.69 -8.14 -13.33
CA ASP A 232 -22.50 -6.99 -13.71
C ASP A 232 -22.35 -5.85 -12.69
N TYR A 233 -22.68 -4.61 -13.08
CA TYR A 233 -22.48 -3.45 -12.21
C TYR A 233 -23.31 -3.42 -10.93
N GLN A 234 -24.40 -4.18 -10.86
CA GLN A 234 -25.21 -4.26 -9.66
C GLN A 234 -24.47 -5.02 -8.54
N ARG A 235 -23.52 -5.90 -8.91
CA ARG A 235 -22.72 -6.70 -7.98
C ARG A 235 -21.74 -5.87 -7.16
N TRP A 236 -21.33 -4.69 -7.63
CA TRP A 236 -20.57 -3.72 -6.82
C TRP A 236 -21.41 -2.54 -6.33
N ALA A 237 -22.74 -2.68 -6.35
CA ALA A 237 -23.69 -1.61 -6.04
C ALA A 237 -23.50 -0.35 -6.91
N GLY A 238 -23.12 -0.55 -8.18
CA GLY A 238 -23.00 0.50 -9.18
C GLY A 238 -24.33 1.20 -9.46
N PHE A 239 -24.30 2.53 -9.53
CA PHE A 239 -25.45 3.33 -9.95
C PHE A 239 -25.56 3.41 -11.48
N ASN A 240 -24.44 3.22 -12.18
CA ASN A 240 -24.30 3.20 -13.63
C ASN A 240 -23.11 2.30 -14.03
N ASP A 241 -22.83 2.21 -15.32
CA ASP A 241 -21.71 1.48 -15.92
C ASP A 241 -20.49 2.38 -16.19
N CYS A 242 -20.41 3.56 -15.57
CA CYS A 242 -19.27 4.46 -15.71
C CYS A 242 -18.24 4.17 -14.62
N ILE A 243 -17.05 3.73 -15.02
CA ILE A 243 -15.84 3.73 -14.19
C ILE A 243 -14.75 4.45 -15.00
N ARG A 244 -14.06 5.41 -14.39
CA ARG A 244 -13.09 6.28 -15.08
C ARG A 244 -11.77 6.41 -14.35
N SER A 245 -11.69 5.99 -13.09
CA SER A 245 -10.43 5.90 -12.36
C SER A 245 -10.51 4.85 -11.26
N CYS A 246 -9.37 4.36 -10.79
CA CYS A 246 -9.29 3.41 -9.69
C CYS A 246 -8.05 3.61 -8.83
N ARG A 247 -8.11 3.19 -7.56
CA ARG A 247 -6.96 3.12 -6.66
C ARG A 247 -6.87 1.75 -6.04
N SER A 248 -5.65 1.24 -5.95
CA SER A 248 -5.35 0.12 -5.08
C SER A 248 -5.42 0.58 -3.63
N VAL A 249 -6.06 -0.22 -2.77
CA VAL A 249 -6.03 -0.03 -1.33
C VAL A 249 -4.81 -0.78 -0.80
N PRO A 250 -3.84 -0.09 -0.18
CA PRO A 250 -2.72 -0.78 0.43
C PRO A 250 -3.24 -1.68 1.55
N PRO A 251 -2.78 -2.94 1.61
CA PRO A 251 -3.12 -3.84 2.70
C PRO A 251 -2.69 -3.28 4.04
N TYR A 252 -3.47 -3.61 5.06
CA TYR A 252 -3.32 -3.02 6.38
C TYR A 252 -3.73 -4.01 7.46
N ASN A 253 -2.73 -4.48 8.21
CA ASN A 253 -2.90 -5.42 9.33
C ASN A 253 -2.68 -4.75 10.70
N GLY A 254 -2.74 -3.40 10.75
CA GLY A 254 -2.57 -2.63 11.97
C GLY A 254 -3.88 -2.39 12.74
N ASN A 255 -3.81 -1.52 13.75
CA ASN A 255 -4.98 -1.08 14.51
C ASN A 255 -5.84 -0.12 13.68
N TYR A 256 -7.13 -0.04 13.98
CA TYR A 256 -8.02 0.91 13.32
C TYR A 256 -8.42 1.98 14.31
N ARG A 257 -8.26 3.24 13.92
CA ARG A 257 -8.61 4.38 14.77
C ARG A 257 -9.02 5.59 13.95
N MET A 258 -10.25 6.04 14.16
CA MET A 258 -10.82 7.24 13.53
C MET A 258 -11.53 8.10 14.56
N LYS A 259 -11.50 9.41 14.37
CA LYS A 259 -12.32 10.36 15.13
C LYS A 259 -13.19 11.17 14.18
N ILE A 260 -14.50 11.15 14.40
CA ILE A 260 -15.49 11.90 13.63
C ILE A 260 -16.00 13.10 14.43
N PHE A 261 -16.39 14.16 13.73
CA PHE A 261 -16.82 15.42 14.33
C PHE A 261 -18.08 15.96 13.65
N GLU A 262 -18.99 16.48 14.47
CA GLU A 262 -20.27 17.07 14.05
C GLU A 262 -20.06 18.27 13.12
N ARG A 263 -19.07 19.12 13.42
CA ARG A 263 -18.81 20.37 12.69
C ARG A 263 -17.48 20.32 11.94
N SER A 264 -17.33 21.26 11.00
CA SER A 264 -16.09 21.41 10.23
C SER A 264 -14.93 21.78 11.14
N ASP A 265 -13.70 21.60 10.65
CA ASP A 265 -12.46 21.97 11.35
C ASP A 265 -12.34 21.35 12.77
N PHE A 266 -12.80 20.10 12.90
CA PHE A 266 -12.72 19.29 14.12
C PHE A 266 -13.47 19.88 15.33
N ALA A 267 -14.52 20.66 15.06
CA ALA A 267 -15.35 21.29 16.09
C ALA A 267 -16.63 20.49 16.41
N GLY A 268 -17.29 20.86 17.52
CA GLY A 268 -18.56 20.28 17.95
C GLY A 268 -18.41 18.95 18.69
N GLN A 269 -19.51 18.20 18.79
CA GLN A 269 -19.47 16.85 19.36
C GLN A 269 -18.55 15.95 18.53
N ASN A 270 -17.85 15.03 19.19
CA ASN A 270 -16.96 14.09 18.54
C ASN A 270 -17.13 12.67 19.09
N LEU A 271 -16.78 11.68 18.26
CA LEU A 271 -16.78 10.27 18.62
C LEU A 271 -15.53 9.60 18.05
N GLU A 272 -14.85 8.84 18.88
CA GLU A 272 -13.71 8.01 18.48
C GLU A 272 -14.16 6.56 18.26
N LEU A 273 -13.68 5.96 17.19
CA LEU A 273 -14.12 4.67 16.68
C LEU A 273 -12.91 3.80 16.35
N MET A 274 -12.95 2.55 16.81
CA MET A 274 -11.97 1.51 16.52
C MET A 274 -12.58 0.28 15.83
N GLU A 275 -13.91 0.27 15.71
CA GLU A 275 -14.71 -0.83 15.19
C GLU A 275 -15.76 -0.32 14.22
N ASP A 276 -16.37 -1.25 13.49
CA ASP A 276 -17.46 -0.96 12.57
C ASP A 276 -18.69 -0.39 13.32
N CYS A 277 -19.45 0.45 12.65
CA CYS A 277 -20.63 1.10 13.19
C CYS A 277 -21.77 1.04 12.16
N PRO A 278 -22.69 0.06 12.28
CA PRO A 278 -23.78 -0.11 11.32
C PRO A 278 -24.88 0.94 11.45
N ASP A 279 -25.01 1.63 12.59
CA ASP A 279 -25.88 2.79 12.76
C ASP A 279 -25.17 3.88 13.57
N LEU A 280 -24.81 4.97 12.91
CA LEU A 280 -24.16 6.11 13.54
C LEU A 280 -25.09 6.88 14.46
N HIS A 281 -26.41 6.87 14.19
CA HIS A 281 -27.35 7.61 15.02
C HIS A 281 -27.42 7.05 16.43
N GLU A 282 -27.33 5.72 16.59
CA GLU A 282 -27.33 5.06 17.91
C GLU A 282 -26.12 5.42 18.77
N ARG A 283 -24.94 5.61 18.15
CA ARG A 283 -23.68 5.85 18.87
C ARG A 283 -23.31 7.32 18.98
N PHE A 284 -23.59 8.11 17.95
CA PHE A 284 -23.19 9.50 17.83
C PHE A 284 -24.35 10.48 18.11
N HIS A 285 -25.60 10.01 18.16
CA HIS A 285 -26.83 10.81 18.38
C HIS A 285 -27.11 11.88 17.30
N THR A 286 -26.25 11.96 16.28
CA THR A 286 -26.42 12.76 15.08
C THR A 286 -25.96 11.94 13.88
N ARG A 287 -26.45 12.32 12.69
CA ARG A 287 -26.00 11.77 11.41
C ARG A 287 -25.04 12.71 10.69
N ASP A 288 -24.88 13.93 11.19
CA ASP A 288 -24.04 14.93 10.53
C ASP A 288 -22.59 14.76 10.97
N ILE A 289 -21.74 14.41 10.01
CA ILE A 289 -20.28 14.34 10.14
C ILE A 289 -19.69 15.34 9.16
N SER A 290 -19.14 16.42 9.70
CA SER A 290 -18.59 17.51 8.88
C SER A 290 -17.07 17.50 8.79
N SER A 291 -16.37 16.84 9.72
CA SER A 291 -14.92 16.63 9.64
C SER A 291 -14.50 15.29 10.27
N VAL A 292 -13.36 14.74 9.81
CA VAL A 292 -12.85 13.43 10.22
C VAL A 292 -11.34 13.47 10.36
N ASN A 293 -10.81 12.86 11.42
CA ASN A 293 -9.39 12.55 11.55
C ASN A 293 -9.21 11.02 11.54
N VAL A 294 -8.63 10.49 10.46
CA VAL A 294 -8.25 9.09 10.36
C VAL A 294 -6.83 8.94 10.86
N MET A 295 -6.68 8.41 12.07
CA MET A 295 -5.38 8.20 12.69
C MET A 295 -4.73 6.92 12.16
N GLU A 296 -5.52 5.85 12.05
CA GLU A 296 -5.03 4.51 11.70
C GLU A 296 -6.04 3.74 10.84
N GLY A 297 -5.50 2.93 9.92
CA GLY A 297 -6.27 2.10 9.01
C GLY A 297 -7.01 2.85 7.90
N TYR A 298 -7.79 2.09 7.15
CA TYR A 298 -8.62 2.56 6.04
C TYR A 298 -10.09 2.34 6.36
N TRP A 299 -10.95 3.27 5.95
CA TRP A 299 -12.36 3.26 6.37
C TRP A 299 -13.29 3.60 5.20
N MET A 300 -14.51 3.08 5.26
CA MET A 300 -15.61 3.41 4.36
C MET A 300 -16.76 4.03 5.13
N LEU A 301 -17.10 5.28 4.82
CA LEU A 301 -18.35 5.91 5.25
C LEU A 301 -19.45 5.60 4.24
N HIS A 302 -20.67 5.45 4.74
CA HIS A 302 -21.86 5.16 3.96
C HIS A 302 -22.97 6.16 4.28
N GLU A 303 -23.66 6.60 3.23
CA GLU A 303 -24.77 7.56 3.33
C GLU A 303 -25.92 7.04 4.22
N HIS A 304 -26.17 5.73 4.23
CA HIS A 304 -27.25 5.11 4.98
C HIS A 304 -26.75 4.11 6.04
N PRO A 305 -27.58 3.78 7.05
CA PRO A 305 -27.29 2.70 7.98
C PRO A 305 -27.10 1.36 7.27
N ASN A 306 -26.45 0.42 7.95
CA ASN A 306 -26.17 -0.94 7.49
C ASN A 306 -25.38 -1.00 6.18
N TYR A 307 -24.42 -0.09 6.03
CA TYR A 307 -23.45 -0.04 4.93
C TYR A 307 -24.11 0.11 3.54
N ARG A 308 -25.11 0.99 3.44
CA ARG A 308 -25.89 1.22 2.22
C ARG A 308 -25.75 2.65 1.68
N GLY A 309 -26.18 2.84 0.44
CA GLY A 309 -26.13 4.12 -0.25
C GLY A 309 -24.74 4.42 -0.79
N ARG A 310 -24.44 5.70 -1.00
CA ARG A 310 -23.13 6.13 -1.50
C ARG A 310 -22.03 5.81 -0.50
N GLN A 311 -20.87 5.40 -1.02
CA GLN A 311 -19.72 5.02 -0.24
C GLN A 311 -18.61 6.08 -0.39
N TYR A 312 -17.84 6.29 0.68
CA TYR A 312 -16.75 7.27 0.71
C TYR A 312 -15.53 6.66 1.39
N PHE A 313 -14.45 6.51 0.63
CA PHE A 313 -13.20 5.93 1.10
C PHE A 313 -12.32 6.97 1.79
N LEU A 314 -11.91 6.67 3.02
CA LEU A 314 -11.03 7.50 3.82
C LEU A 314 -9.71 6.78 4.11
N ARG A 315 -8.62 7.46 3.74
CA ARG A 315 -7.23 7.09 4.08
C ARG A 315 -6.77 7.84 5.34
N PRO A 316 -5.70 7.39 6.02
CA PRO A 316 -5.08 8.15 7.10
C PRO A 316 -4.85 9.61 6.70
N GLY A 317 -5.26 10.53 7.58
CA GLY A 317 -5.23 11.96 7.31
C GLY A 317 -6.34 12.76 7.98
N GLU A 318 -6.18 14.07 7.89
CA GLU A 318 -7.10 15.08 8.40
C GLU A 318 -8.02 15.58 7.28
N TYR A 319 -9.33 15.41 7.45
CA TYR A 319 -10.36 15.91 6.55
C TYR A 319 -11.21 16.96 7.27
N ARG A 320 -11.02 18.24 6.93
CA ARG A 320 -11.64 19.35 7.69
C ARG A 320 -13.08 19.64 7.29
N ARG A 321 -13.49 19.16 6.12
CA ARG A 321 -14.83 19.34 5.54
C ARG A 321 -15.28 18.11 4.78
N HIS A 322 -16.58 17.84 4.74
CA HIS A 322 -17.15 16.66 4.05
C HIS A 322 -16.91 16.60 2.54
N SER A 323 -16.67 17.75 1.92
CA SER A 323 -16.25 17.82 0.52
C SER A 323 -14.85 17.25 0.26
N GLU A 324 -13.98 17.16 1.27
CA GLU A 324 -12.62 16.65 1.12
C GLU A 324 -12.56 15.13 0.90
N TRP A 325 -13.65 14.40 1.23
CA TRP A 325 -13.83 12.99 0.86
C TRP A 325 -14.84 12.76 -0.26
N GLY A 326 -15.24 13.85 -0.94
CA GLY A 326 -16.10 13.80 -2.12
C GLY A 326 -17.60 13.76 -1.83
N SER A 327 -18.03 13.98 -0.59
CA SER A 327 -19.46 14.09 -0.27
C SER A 327 -20.00 15.49 -0.59
N THR A 328 -21.27 15.57 -1.01
CA THR A 328 -22.02 16.82 -1.16
C THR A 328 -22.93 17.12 0.03
N SER A 329 -22.98 16.21 1.02
CA SER A 329 -23.82 16.29 2.21
C SER A 329 -23.02 15.83 3.44
N PRO A 330 -23.23 16.44 4.63
CA PRO A 330 -22.61 15.96 5.86
C PRO A 330 -23.33 14.75 6.47
N THR A 331 -24.45 14.28 5.90
CA THR A 331 -25.25 13.21 6.53
C THR A 331 -24.75 11.81 6.17
N PHE A 332 -24.43 11.00 7.18
CA PHE A 332 -23.99 9.61 7.04
C PHE A 332 -24.71 8.69 8.03
N GLY A 333 -24.89 7.43 7.64
CA GLY A 333 -25.66 6.46 8.42
C GLY A 333 -24.82 5.33 9.01
N SER A 334 -23.70 4.97 8.39
CA SER A 334 -22.81 3.92 8.91
C SER A 334 -21.37 4.09 8.45
N LEU A 335 -20.45 3.41 9.14
CA LEU A 335 -19.05 3.30 8.72
C LEU A 335 -18.47 1.94 9.08
N ARG A 336 -17.48 1.51 8.32
CA ARG A 336 -16.75 0.27 8.58
C ARG A 336 -15.28 0.40 8.21
N ARG A 337 -14.48 -0.46 8.82
CA ARG A 337 -13.07 -0.67 8.46
C ARG A 337 -12.98 -1.33 7.09
N VAL A 338 -11.94 -1.00 6.36
CA VAL A 338 -11.55 -1.71 5.14
C VAL A 338 -10.52 -2.75 5.54
N THR A 339 -10.95 -4.01 5.61
CA THR A 339 -10.10 -5.17 5.86
C THR A 339 -9.92 -5.97 4.58
N ASP A 340 -8.77 -6.62 4.41
CA ASP A 340 -8.51 -7.51 3.26
C ASP A 340 -9.37 -8.78 3.25
N ILE A 341 -10.11 -9.01 4.33
CA ILE A 341 -10.95 -10.18 4.55
C ILE A 341 -12.35 -9.89 4.00
N ASN A 342 -12.70 -10.57 2.91
CA ASN A 342 -14.05 -11.11 2.71
C ASN A 342 -13.97 -12.63 2.81
#